data_AF-A0A1G1AMG0-F1
#
_entry.id   AF-A0A1G1AMG0-F1
#
_cell.length_a   1.000
_cell.length_b   1.000
_cell.length_c   1.000
_cell.angle_alpha   90.00
_cell.angle_beta   90.00
_cell.angle_gamma   90.00
#
_symmetry.space_group_name_H-M   'P 1'
#
loop_
_entity.id
_entity.type
_entity.pdbx_description
1 polymer ?
#
loop_
_entity_poly.entity_id
_entity_poly.type
_entity_poly.pdbx_seq_one_letter_code
_entity_poly.pdbx_strand_id
1 'polypeptide(L)'
;MSTKQFAAQMKAMIEDIKAKGTAAIYCDNLIAYLSEVQNSPEIEPTPIEIEQYKADLQNWIESNKHNHEGKLEMFRSVITYGQSAIKSSFLLNGGASVALLAFIGHLAQFKAVKVPEFGACLLPFAFGVLAIAVTSGFAYLTQWLYASTQPLARKVGFAFNLLCIALTFSTYGFFAWGLFATYRLFVTYT
;
A
#
# COMPACT_ATOMS: atom_id res chain seq x y z
N MET A 1 11.69 3.00 42.28
CA MET A 1 12.68 3.23 41.19
C MET A 1 13.83 2.23 41.33
N SER A 2 14.41 1.68 40.25
CA SER A 2 15.57 0.75 40.40
C SER A 2 16.83 1.53 40.79
N THR A 3 17.69 0.97 41.66
CA THR A 3 18.95 1.59 42.11
C THR A 3 19.86 1.99 40.94
N LYS A 4 19.79 1.25 39.82
CA LYS A 4 20.54 1.57 38.60
C LYS A 4 19.97 2.78 37.87
N GLN A 5 18.65 2.95 37.84
CA GLN A 5 18.00 4.12 37.22
C GLN A 5 18.27 5.39 38.02
N PHE A 6 18.22 5.30 39.36
CA PHE A 6 18.56 6.40 40.24
C PHE A 6 20.01 6.86 40.03
N ALA A 7 20.97 5.93 40.02
CA ALA A 7 22.38 6.24 39.80
C ALA A 7 22.63 6.88 38.42
N ALA A 8 21.93 6.42 37.37
CA ALA A 8 22.05 6.99 36.04
C ALA A 8 21.49 8.43 35.97
N GLN A 9 20.33 8.68 36.58
CA GLN A 9 19.72 10.02 36.62
C GLN A 9 20.55 11.00 37.45
N MET A 10 21.04 10.58 38.63
CA MET A 10 21.94 11.40 39.45
C MET A 10 23.21 11.76 38.68
N LYS A 11 23.83 10.80 37.99
CA LYS A 11 25.04 11.05 37.19
C LYS A 11 24.77 12.07 36.09
N ALA A 12 23.69 11.91 35.33
CA ALA A 12 23.34 12.83 34.25
C ALA A 12 23.09 14.27 34.76
N MET A 13 22.45 14.39 35.92
CA MET A 13 22.18 15.69 36.55
C MET A 13 23.47 16.38 37.02
N ILE A 14 24.42 15.62 37.60
CA ILE A 14 25.74 16.15 37.98
C ILE A 14 26.54 16.59 36.74
N GLU A 15 26.48 15.83 35.64
CA GLU A 15 27.15 16.17 34.38
C GLU A 15 26.58 17.45 33.75
N ASP A 16 25.26 17.64 33.77
CA ASP A 16 24.59 18.87 33.31
C ASP A 16 24.96 20.10 34.16
N ILE A 17 24.97 19.96 35.48
CA ILE A 17 25.35 21.04 36.41
C ILE A 17 26.83 21.40 36.24
N LYS A 18 27.70 20.41 36.00
CA LYS A 18 29.11 20.62 35.70
C LYS A 18 29.31 21.34 34.36
N ALA A 19 28.54 20.98 33.33
CA ALA A 19 28.58 21.65 32.03
C ALA A 19 28.16 23.12 32.10
N LYS A 20 27.28 23.47 33.06
CA LYS A 20 26.83 24.84 33.34
C LYS A 20 27.81 25.69 34.16
N GLY A 21 29.02 25.18 34.42
CA GLY A 21 30.10 25.93 35.06
C GLY A 21 30.20 25.77 36.58
N THR A 22 29.40 24.90 37.19
CA THR A 22 29.49 24.63 38.64
C THR A 22 30.63 23.63 38.91
N ALA A 23 31.74 24.13 39.45
CA ALA A 23 32.95 23.34 39.68
C ALA A 23 32.85 22.38 40.90
N ALA A 24 31.98 22.70 41.87
CA ALA A 24 31.77 21.90 43.06
C ALA A 24 30.31 22.01 43.53
N ILE A 25 29.74 20.90 44.01
CA ILE A 25 28.42 20.87 44.66
C ILE A 25 28.66 20.79 46.16
N TYR A 26 28.12 21.74 46.92
CA TYR A 26 28.20 21.73 48.38
C TYR A 26 27.42 20.54 48.95
N CYS A 27 28.00 19.88 49.97
CA CYS A 27 27.39 18.72 50.63
C CYS A 27 25.98 19.04 51.14
N ASP A 28 25.75 20.26 51.64
CA ASP A 28 24.45 20.69 52.16
C ASP A 28 23.35 20.70 51.09
N ASN A 29 23.70 21.06 49.85
CA ASN A 29 22.75 21.04 48.72
C ASN A 29 22.40 19.60 48.30
N LEU A 30 23.38 18.70 48.34
CA LEU A 30 23.18 17.27 48.09
C LEU A 30 22.31 16.65 49.19
N ILE A 31 22.57 16.98 50.45
CA ILE A 31 21.76 16.54 51.59
C ILE A 31 20.34 17.10 51.49
N ALA A 32 20.17 18.37 51.12
CA ALA A 32 18.86 18.98 50.92
C ALA A 32 18.06 18.29 49.80
N TYR A 33 18.68 18.04 48.65
CA TYR A 33 18.05 17.31 47.54
C TYR A 33 17.71 15.87 47.93
N LEU A 34 18.63 15.14 48.58
CA LEU A 34 18.36 13.78 49.03
C LEU A 34 17.26 13.74 50.09
N SER A 35 17.19 14.74 50.97
CA SER A 35 16.10 14.91 51.94
C SER A 35 14.78 15.22 51.24
N GLU A 36 14.79 16.02 50.19
CA GLU A 36 13.60 16.31 49.38
C GLU A 36 13.10 15.05 48.65
N VAL A 37 14.00 14.26 48.06
CA VAL A 37 13.66 12.97 47.42
C VAL A 37 13.18 11.94 48.44
N GLN A 38 13.81 11.88 49.62
CA GLN A 38 13.44 10.97 50.70
C GLN A 38 12.08 11.32 51.33
N ASN A 39 11.75 12.61 51.41
CA ASN A 39 10.48 13.11 51.95
C ASN A 39 9.41 13.33 50.87
N SER A 40 9.76 13.18 49.59
CA SER A 40 8.78 13.15 48.51
C SER A 40 7.89 11.94 48.74
N PRO A 41 6.56 12.09 48.67
CA PRO A 41 5.67 10.94 48.80
C PRO A 41 6.04 9.93 47.71
N GLU A 42 6.50 8.74 48.12
CA GLU A 42 6.52 7.57 47.26
C GLU A 42 5.05 7.28 46.95
N ILE A 43 4.57 7.85 45.84
CA ILE A 43 3.30 7.45 45.27
C ILE A 43 3.58 6.07 44.66
N GLU A 44 3.64 5.04 45.52
CA GLU A 44 3.50 3.68 45.06
C GLU A 44 2.11 3.59 44.43
N PRO A 45 2.03 3.30 43.12
CA PRO A 45 0.74 3.18 42.47
C PRO A 45 -0.07 2.14 43.23
N THR A 46 -1.28 2.50 43.61
CA THR A 46 -2.21 1.59 44.30
C THR A 46 -2.38 0.32 43.46
N PRO A 47 -2.71 -0.84 44.08
CA PRO A 47 -2.96 -2.07 43.33
C PRO A 47 -3.98 -1.89 42.19
N ILE A 48 -4.97 -1.00 42.39
CA ILE A 48 -5.97 -0.62 41.39
C ILE A 48 -5.32 0.13 40.21
N GLU A 49 -4.45 1.10 40.46
CA GLU A 49 -3.73 1.84 39.40
C GLU A 49 -2.81 0.91 38.61
N ILE A 50 -2.16 -0.06 39.27
CA ILE A 50 -1.34 -1.08 38.60
C ILE A 50 -2.22 -1.97 37.70
N GLU A 51 -3.38 -2.38 38.18
CA GLU A 51 -4.32 -3.21 37.41
C GLU A 51 -4.90 -2.45 36.22
N GLN A 52 -5.28 -1.19 36.40
CA GLN A 52 -5.73 -0.30 35.32
C GLN A 52 -4.62 -0.11 34.27
N TYR A 53 -3.40 0.18 34.70
CA TYR A 53 -2.27 0.35 33.77
C TYR A 53 -1.98 -0.94 32.98
N LYS A 54 -2.10 -2.11 33.61
CA LYS A 54 -2.00 -3.40 32.92
C LYS A 54 -3.13 -3.59 31.91
N ALA A 55 -4.36 -3.26 32.27
CA ALA A 55 -5.51 -3.33 31.38
C ALA A 55 -5.36 -2.40 30.17
N ASP A 56 -4.89 -1.17 30.38
CA ASP A 56 -4.63 -0.20 29.31
C ASP A 56 -3.52 -0.68 28.36
N LEU A 57 -2.43 -1.22 28.89
CA LEU A 57 -1.37 -1.82 28.09
C LEU A 57 -1.88 -3.01 27.27
N GLN A 58 -2.71 -3.86 27.88
CA GLN A 58 -3.31 -4.99 27.18
C GLN A 58 -4.22 -4.52 26.05
N ASN A 59 -5.10 -3.55 26.31
CA ASN A 59 -5.96 -2.93 25.29
C ASN A 59 -5.12 -2.31 24.16
N TRP A 60 -4.01 -1.65 24.48
CA TRP A 60 -3.10 -1.07 23.49
C TRP A 60 -2.44 -2.16 22.63
N ILE A 61 -1.96 -3.25 23.22
CA ILE A 61 -1.37 -4.38 22.50
C ILE A 61 -2.42 -5.03 21.59
N GLU A 62 -3.61 -5.31 22.11
CA GLU A 62 -4.71 -5.92 21.36
C GLU A 62 -5.16 -5.03 20.21
N SER A 63 -5.33 -3.72 20.44
CA SER A 63 -5.69 -2.76 19.38
C SER A 63 -4.63 -2.70 18.28
N ASN A 64 -3.33 -2.65 18.64
CA ASN A 64 -2.26 -2.68 17.64
C ASN A 64 -2.22 -3.98 16.86
N LYS A 65 -2.44 -5.12 17.52
CA LYS A 65 -2.53 -6.43 16.88
C LYS A 65 -3.68 -6.49 15.89
N HIS A 66 -4.89 -6.08 16.29
CA HIS A 66 -6.05 -6.04 15.41
C HIS A 66 -5.84 -5.10 14.21
N ASN A 67 -5.25 -3.92 14.44
CA ASN A 67 -4.91 -2.99 13.36
C ASN A 67 -3.89 -3.57 12.38
N HIS A 68 -2.88 -4.29 12.88
CA HIS A 68 -1.88 -4.94 12.05
C HIS A 68 -2.48 -6.08 11.22
N GLU A 69 -3.25 -6.95 11.87
CA GLU A 69 -3.96 -8.07 11.22
C GLU A 69 -4.93 -7.56 10.15
N GLY A 70 -5.72 -6.54 10.47
CA GLY A 70 -6.65 -5.89 9.55
C GLY A 70 -5.95 -5.30 8.32
N LYS A 71 -4.81 -4.63 8.50
CA LYS A 71 -4.00 -4.09 7.38
C LYS A 71 -3.47 -5.20 6.48
N LEU A 72 -3.02 -6.30 7.08
CA LEU A 72 -2.46 -7.44 6.35
C LEU A 72 -3.55 -8.15 5.53
N GLU A 73 -4.74 -8.33 6.11
CA GLU A 73 -5.87 -8.94 5.42
C GLU A 73 -6.43 -8.02 4.31
N MET A 74 -6.52 -6.71 4.56
CA MET A 74 -6.87 -5.73 3.54
C MET A 74 -5.88 -5.78 2.36
N PHE A 75 -4.59 -5.87 2.63
CA PHE A 75 -3.55 -5.97 1.60
C PHE A 75 -3.71 -7.24 0.74
N ARG A 76 -3.93 -8.40 1.37
CA ARG A 76 -4.21 -9.68 0.67
C ARG A 76 -5.49 -9.61 -0.17
N SER A 77 -6.54 -9.01 0.38
CA SER A 77 -7.82 -8.81 -0.31
C SER A 77 -7.63 -7.97 -1.57
N VAL A 78 -6.94 -6.82 -1.46
CA VAL A 78 -6.67 -5.93 -2.60
C VAL A 78 -5.87 -6.63 -3.70
N ILE A 79 -4.85 -7.45 -3.34
CA ILE A 79 -4.10 -8.24 -4.33
C ILE A 79 -5.02 -9.21 -5.06
N THR A 80 -5.88 -9.92 -4.32
CA THR A 80 -6.81 -10.91 -4.88
C THR A 80 -7.81 -10.25 -5.84
N TYR A 81 -8.39 -9.10 -5.45
CA TYR A 81 -9.27 -8.33 -6.32
C TYR A 81 -8.53 -7.80 -7.56
N GLY A 82 -7.30 -7.30 -7.39
CA GLY A 82 -6.47 -6.84 -8.51
C GLY A 82 -6.18 -7.95 -9.52
N GLN A 83 -5.80 -9.14 -9.07
CA GLN A 83 -5.58 -10.29 -9.94
C GLN A 83 -6.87 -10.73 -10.66
N SER A 84 -8.00 -10.74 -9.96
CA SER A 84 -9.30 -11.06 -10.55
C SER A 84 -9.71 -10.05 -11.62
N ALA A 85 -9.48 -8.75 -11.38
CA ALA A 85 -9.74 -7.68 -12.34
C ALA A 85 -8.85 -7.80 -13.60
N ILE A 86 -7.55 -8.07 -13.41
CA ILE A 86 -6.61 -8.31 -14.52
C ILE A 86 -7.05 -9.49 -15.38
N LYS A 87 -7.35 -10.64 -14.75
CA LYS A 87 -7.80 -11.85 -15.45
C LYS A 87 -9.10 -11.61 -16.21
N SER A 88 -10.07 -10.95 -15.58
CA SER A 88 -11.37 -10.66 -16.20
C SER A 88 -11.21 -9.72 -17.39
N SER A 89 -10.41 -8.65 -17.25
CA SER A 89 -10.15 -7.68 -18.33
C SER A 89 -9.38 -8.30 -19.50
N PHE A 90 -8.43 -9.18 -19.20
CA PHE A 90 -7.69 -9.95 -20.21
C PHE A 90 -8.62 -10.90 -20.97
N LEU A 91 -9.49 -11.63 -20.26
CA LEU A 91 -10.45 -12.53 -20.89
C LEU A 91 -11.48 -11.77 -21.74
N LEU A 92 -11.93 -10.61 -21.27
CA LEU A 92 -12.90 -9.77 -21.98
C LEU A 92 -12.36 -9.31 -23.33
N ASN A 93 -11.19 -8.66 -23.34
CA ASN A 93 -10.57 -8.16 -24.58
C ASN A 93 -9.98 -9.29 -25.43
N GLY A 94 -9.35 -10.29 -24.81
CA GLY A 94 -8.76 -11.43 -25.50
C GLY A 94 -9.82 -12.32 -26.15
N GLY A 95 -10.91 -12.61 -25.42
CA GLY A 95 -12.05 -13.37 -25.94
C GLY A 95 -12.72 -12.66 -27.10
N ALA A 96 -12.94 -11.35 -27.00
CA ALA A 96 -13.48 -10.55 -28.10
C ALA A 96 -12.52 -10.53 -29.32
N SER A 97 -11.21 -10.42 -29.09
CA SER A 97 -10.21 -10.46 -30.15
C SER A 97 -10.25 -11.79 -30.91
N VAL A 98 -10.26 -12.92 -30.18
CA VAL A 98 -10.31 -14.25 -30.78
C VAL A 98 -11.62 -14.48 -31.53
N ALA A 99 -12.76 -14.06 -30.96
CA ALA A 99 -14.06 -14.18 -31.59
C ALA A 99 -14.13 -13.37 -32.90
N LEU A 100 -13.64 -12.12 -32.88
CA LEU A 100 -13.62 -11.27 -34.07
C LEU A 100 -12.65 -11.79 -35.13
N LEU A 101 -11.47 -12.30 -34.72
CA LEU A 101 -10.51 -12.90 -35.65
C LEU A 101 -11.08 -14.15 -36.33
N ALA A 102 -11.77 -15.01 -35.58
CA ALA A 102 -12.47 -16.17 -36.13
C ALA A 102 -13.57 -15.76 -37.13
N PHE A 103 -14.37 -14.74 -36.78
CA PHE A 103 -15.38 -14.19 -37.67
C PHE A 103 -14.77 -13.63 -38.96
N ILE A 104 -13.68 -12.85 -38.86
CA ILE A 104 -12.95 -12.30 -40.02
C ILE A 104 -12.41 -13.43 -40.91
N GLY A 105 -11.85 -14.48 -40.31
CA GLY A 105 -11.35 -15.65 -41.04
C GLY A 105 -12.45 -16.34 -41.85
N HIS A 106 -13.65 -16.46 -41.28
CA HIS A 106 -14.82 -16.97 -42.00
C HIS A 106 -15.30 -15.97 -43.08
N LEU A 107 -15.37 -14.67 -42.76
CA LEU A 107 -15.79 -13.61 -43.67
C LEU A 107 -14.89 -13.54 -44.92
N ALA A 108 -13.59 -13.82 -44.79
CA ALA A 108 -12.64 -13.82 -45.88
C ALA A 108 -12.99 -14.84 -46.99
N GLN A 109 -13.73 -15.90 -46.67
CA GLN A 109 -14.15 -16.91 -47.65
C GLN A 109 -15.28 -16.43 -48.58
N PHE A 110 -16.12 -15.49 -48.12
CA PHE A 110 -17.35 -15.09 -48.84
C PHE A 110 -17.42 -13.60 -49.19
N LYS A 111 -16.75 -12.73 -48.42
CA LYS A 111 -16.77 -11.26 -48.58
C LYS A 111 -15.38 -10.67 -48.29
N ALA A 112 -14.35 -11.14 -49.01
CA ALA A 112 -12.96 -10.72 -48.83
C ALA A 112 -12.75 -9.19 -48.86
N VAL A 113 -13.52 -8.44 -49.66
CA VAL A 113 -13.45 -6.97 -49.75
C VAL A 113 -13.76 -6.28 -48.42
N LYS A 114 -14.50 -6.93 -47.50
CA LYS A 114 -14.89 -6.38 -46.20
C LYS A 114 -13.94 -6.74 -45.05
N VAL A 115 -12.99 -7.64 -45.29
CA VAL A 115 -12.00 -8.07 -44.29
C VAL A 115 -11.20 -6.90 -43.70
N PRO A 116 -10.69 -5.92 -44.49
CA PRO A 116 -9.92 -4.82 -43.92
C PRO A 116 -10.74 -3.94 -42.95
N GLU A 117 -12.03 -3.76 -43.23
CA GLU A 117 -12.91 -2.93 -42.40
C GLU A 117 -13.15 -3.58 -41.02
N PHE A 118 -13.51 -4.87 -40.99
CA PHE A 118 -13.66 -5.61 -39.73
C PHE A 118 -12.31 -5.84 -39.03
N GLY A 119 -11.21 -5.97 -39.79
CA GLY A 119 -9.86 -6.07 -39.25
C GLY A 119 -9.45 -4.84 -38.43
N ALA A 120 -9.86 -3.65 -38.84
CA ALA A 120 -9.61 -2.43 -38.08
C ALA A 120 -10.29 -2.45 -36.69
N CYS A 121 -11.45 -3.12 -36.56
CA CYS A 121 -12.15 -3.28 -35.28
C CYS A 121 -11.42 -4.21 -34.30
N LEU A 122 -10.43 -4.99 -34.74
CA LEU A 122 -9.61 -5.83 -33.87
C LEU A 122 -8.61 -5.02 -33.04
N LEU A 123 -8.16 -3.87 -33.57
CA LEU A 123 -7.10 -3.06 -32.95
C LEU A 123 -7.45 -2.58 -31.54
N PRO A 124 -8.65 -2.02 -31.25
CA PRO A 124 -9.02 -1.66 -29.88
C PRO A 124 -8.92 -2.84 -28.91
N PHE A 125 -9.43 -4.01 -29.26
CA PHE A 125 -9.34 -5.18 -28.38
C PHE A 125 -7.90 -5.62 -28.15
N ALA A 126 -7.06 -5.61 -29.20
CA ALA A 126 -5.63 -5.92 -29.07
C ALA A 126 -4.90 -4.91 -28.17
N PHE A 127 -5.20 -3.62 -28.28
CA PHE A 127 -4.67 -2.60 -27.36
C PHE A 127 -5.18 -2.78 -25.93
N GLY A 128 -6.43 -3.22 -25.76
CA GLY A 128 -6.98 -3.59 -24.46
C GLY A 128 -6.20 -4.73 -23.80
N VAL A 129 -5.88 -5.80 -24.57
CA VAL A 129 -5.05 -6.91 -24.11
C VAL A 129 -3.62 -6.46 -23.79
N LEU A 130 -3.01 -5.63 -24.65
CA LEU A 130 -1.66 -5.13 -24.42
C LEU A 130 -1.61 -4.25 -23.15
N ALA A 131 -2.58 -3.35 -22.97
CA ALA A 131 -2.65 -2.48 -21.80
C ALA A 131 -2.73 -3.29 -20.50
N ILE A 132 -3.58 -4.32 -20.44
CA ILE A 132 -3.71 -5.13 -19.22
C ILE A 132 -2.50 -6.05 -18.98
N ALA A 133 -1.85 -6.54 -20.04
CA ALA A 133 -0.60 -7.29 -19.93
C ALA A 133 0.52 -6.40 -19.35
N VAL A 134 0.63 -5.16 -19.84
CA VAL A 134 1.60 -4.17 -19.32
C VAL A 134 1.29 -3.79 -17.87
N THR A 135 0.02 -3.61 -17.51
CA THR A 135 -0.40 -3.41 -16.11
C THR A 135 0.11 -4.54 -15.20
N SER A 136 0.03 -5.80 -15.63
CA SER A 136 0.51 -6.91 -14.80
C SER A 136 2.03 -6.85 -14.54
N GLY A 137 2.83 -6.42 -15.52
CA GLY A 137 4.26 -6.20 -15.37
C GLY A 137 4.58 -5.02 -14.45
N PHE A 138 3.88 -3.90 -14.62
CA PHE A 138 4.06 -2.74 -13.73
C PHE A 138 3.57 -3.00 -12.30
N ALA A 139 2.56 -3.85 -12.10
CA ALA A 139 2.13 -4.26 -10.76
C ALA A 139 3.28 -4.95 -10.00
N TYR A 140 4.02 -5.84 -10.66
CA TYR A 140 5.22 -6.45 -10.07
C TYR A 140 6.30 -5.40 -9.74
N LEU A 141 6.61 -4.52 -10.70
CA LEU A 141 7.60 -3.45 -10.50
C LEU A 141 7.23 -2.53 -9.33
N THR A 142 5.95 -2.19 -9.21
CA THR A 142 5.42 -1.33 -8.13
C THR A 142 5.64 -1.98 -6.76
N GLN A 143 5.40 -3.30 -6.63
CA GLN A 143 5.64 -4.02 -5.38
C GLN A 143 7.13 -4.07 -5.02
N TRP A 144 7.99 -4.31 -6.01
CA TRP A 144 9.43 -4.27 -5.82
C TRP A 144 9.92 -2.90 -5.33
N LEU A 145 9.39 -1.81 -5.89
CA LEU A 145 9.71 -0.44 -5.46
C LEU A 145 9.22 -0.12 -4.05
N TYR A 146 8.04 -0.60 -3.66
CA TYR A 146 7.51 -0.41 -2.30
C TYR A 146 8.26 -1.22 -1.24
N ALA A 147 8.89 -2.34 -1.61
CA ALA A 147 9.75 -3.10 -0.71
C ALA A 147 11.04 -2.35 -0.33
N SER A 148 11.43 -1.33 -1.10
CA SER A 148 12.60 -0.51 -0.81
C SER A 148 12.39 0.42 0.40
N THR A 149 13.45 0.63 1.18
CA THR A 149 13.49 1.62 2.28
C THR A 149 13.73 3.04 1.77
N GLN A 150 14.17 3.21 0.52
CA GLN A 150 14.47 4.52 -0.04
C GLN A 150 13.18 5.31 -0.33
N PRO A 151 13.07 6.57 0.12
CA PRO A 151 11.85 7.37 -0.06
C PRO A 151 11.57 7.67 -1.54
N LEU A 152 12.60 7.81 -2.36
CA LEU A 152 12.44 8.04 -3.80
C LEU A 152 11.82 6.83 -4.50
N ALA A 153 12.27 5.61 -4.19
CA ALA A 153 11.72 4.38 -4.75
C ALA A 153 10.22 4.25 -4.45
N ARG A 154 9.79 4.60 -3.24
CA ARG A 154 8.36 4.61 -2.86
C ARG A 154 7.55 5.64 -3.63
N LYS A 155 8.08 6.84 -3.87
CA LYS A 155 7.42 7.87 -4.70
C LYS A 155 7.26 7.41 -6.15
N VAL A 156 8.30 6.79 -6.71
CA VAL A 156 8.26 6.21 -8.07
C VAL A 156 7.27 5.05 -8.12
N GLY A 157 7.24 4.20 -7.10
CA GLY A 157 6.26 3.12 -6.95
C GLY A 157 4.82 3.65 -6.96
N PHE A 158 4.56 4.77 -6.28
CA PHE A 158 3.26 5.42 -6.32
C PHE A 158 2.86 5.92 -7.72
N ALA A 159 3.80 6.52 -8.45
CA ALA A 159 3.55 6.95 -9.82
C ALA A 159 3.22 5.77 -10.74
N PHE A 160 3.96 4.65 -10.65
CA PHE A 160 3.65 3.44 -11.41
C PHE A 160 2.33 2.81 -11.00
N ASN A 161 1.96 2.87 -9.72
CA ASN A 161 0.65 2.41 -9.26
C ASN A 161 -0.48 3.20 -9.93
N LEU A 162 -0.36 4.53 -9.98
CA LEU A 162 -1.34 5.39 -10.64
C LEU A 162 -1.43 5.10 -12.15
N LEU A 163 -0.29 4.82 -12.79
CA LEU A 163 -0.24 4.37 -14.18
C LEU A 163 -0.97 3.04 -14.37
N CYS A 164 -0.78 2.05 -13.49
CA CYS A 164 -1.51 0.78 -13.53
C CYS A 164 -3.02 0.97 -13.44
N ILE A 165 -3.47 1.88 -12.57
CA ILE A 165 -4.89 2.23 -12.43
C ILE A 165 -5.40 2.81 -13.76
N ALA A 166 -4.70 3.79 -14.32
CA ALA A 166 -5.08 4.41 -15.60
C ALA A 166 -5.13 3.40 -16.76
N LEU A 167 -4.10 2.55 -16.89
CA LEU A 167 -4.05 1.49 -17.90
C LEU A 167 -5.19 0.48 -17.73
N THR A 168 -5.51 0.11 -16.49
CA THR A 168 -6.65 -0.79 -16.21
C THR A 168 -7.96 -0.16 -16.65
N PHE A 169 -8.23 1.12 -16.35
CA PHE A 169 -9.43 1.78 -16.84
C PHE A 169 -9.46 1.91 -18.37
N SER A 170 -8.31 2.17 -18.99
CA SER A 170 -8.21 2.27 -20.46
C SER A 170 -8.63 0.98 -21.17
N THR A 171 -8.41 -0.20 -20.56
CA THR A 171 -8.80 -1.50 -21.16
C THR A 171 -10.32 -1.61 -21.38
N TYR A 172 -11.12 -1.05 -20.49
CA TYR A 172 -12.57 -1.03 -20.61
C TYR A 172 -13.02 -0.02 -21.68
N GLY A 173 -12.31 1.11 -21.77
CA GLY A 173 -12.52 2.08 -22.86
C GLY A 173 -12.24 1.48 -24.23
N PHE A 174 -11.13 0.76 -24.38
CA PHE A 174 -10.79 0.04 -25.61
C PHE A 174 -11.81 -1.04 -25.94
N PHE A 175 -12.26 -1.81 -24.95
CA PHE A 175 -13.30 -2.81 -25.14
C PHE A 175 -14.60 -2.20 -25.67
N ALA A 176 -15.09 -1.13 -25.01
CA ALA A 176 -16.32 -0.45 -25.40
C ALA A 176 -16.21 0.15 -26.81
N TRP A 177 -15.06 0.75 -27.14
CA TRP A 177 -14.79 1.26 -28.48
C TRP A 177 -14.78 0.14 -29.53
N GLY A 178 -14.06 -0.96 -29.28
CA GLY A 178 -14.02 -2.12 -30.18
C GLY A 178 -15.42 -2.70 -30.44
N LEU A 179 -16.23 -2.81 -29.39
CA LEU A 179 -17.63 -3.24 -29.49
C LEU A 179 -18.46 -2.30 -30.36
N PHE A 180 -18.38 -0.99 -30.12
CA PHE A 180 -19.15 0.00 -30.87
C PHE A 180 -18.73 0.05 -32.34
N ALA A 181 -17.42 -0.01 -32.63
CA ALA A 181 -16.90 -0.05 -33.98
C ALA A 181 -17.39 -1.31 -34.73
N THR A 182 -17.31 -2.47 -34.07
CA THR A 182 -17.78 -3.75 -34.62
C THR A 182 -19.29 -3.73 -34.87
N TYR A 183 -20.07 -3.24 -33.91
CA TYR A 183 -21.52 -3.12 -34.02
C TYR A 183 -21.94 -2.23 -35.20
N ARG A 184 -21.29 -1.08 -35.39
CA ARG A 184 -21.59 -0.19 -36.52
C ARG A 184 -21.37 -0.86 -37.88
N LEU A 185 -20.29 -1.64 -38.01
CA LEU A 185 -20.05 -2.37 -39.26
C LEU A 185 -21.08 -3.47 -39.49
N PHE A 186 -21.48 -4.19 -38.44
CA PHE A 186 -22.57 -5.17 -38.57
C PHE A 186 -23.86 -4.50 -39.04
N VAL A 187 -24.30 -3.40 -38.43
CA VAL A 187 -25.51 -2.68 -38.87
C VAL A 187 -25.39 -2.13 -40.29
N THR A 188 -24.20 -1.79 -40.75
CA THR A 188 -23.98 -1.27 -42.12
C THR A 188 -24.03 -2.38 -43.19
N TYR A 189 -23.71 -3.63 -42.81
CA TYR A 189 -23.56 -4.76 -43.75
C TYR A 189 -24.56 -5.90 -43.57
N THR A 190 -25.52 -5.73 -42.65
CA THR A 190 -26.69 -6.60 -42.46
C THR A 190 -27.88 -5.94 -43.13
#